data_AF-E7GE97-F1
#
_entry.id   AF-E7GE97-F1
#
_cell.length_a   1.000
_cell.length_b   1.000
_cell.length_c   1.000
_cell.angle_alpha   90.00
_cell.angle_beta   90.00
_cell.angle_gamma   90.00
#
_symmetry.space_group_name_H-M   'P 1'
#
loop_
_entity.id
_entity.type
_entity.pdbx_description
1 polymer ?
#
loop_
_entity_poly.entity_id
_entity_poly.type
_entity_poly.pdbx_seq_one_letter_code
_entity_poly.pdbx_strand_id
1 'polypeptide(L)'
;MNGISLPSQDVTITGNGKLSIETTMSQQDANNFHTQTGIRVKALSIEDAQITILGSGIQGNSDCGIYFSRSCQMKDAALSIQHMIDGINGSEYYQIFTIDHTHISMQNIEFGIILNPTRQIPVTKFHNSDMSITSGNTSLNLTNGANISNTKIVAISQQGNAIYSEGNLNIDNHSELNLKGKWCAIQCRGDELNIDNSQIIGHSTEDAAIFTSGHLTIQNNSYIQVQGYLCGLQSNQDLQMK
;
A
#
# COMPACT_ATOMS: atom_id res chain seq x y z
N MET A 1 4.89 11.49 -20.38
CA MET A 1 6.35 11.71 -20.24
C MET A 1 6.75 11.25 -18.84
N ASN A 2 7.86 10.53 -18.66
CA ASN A 2 8.31 10.08 -17.32
C ASN A 2 9.12 11.17 -16.63
N GLY A 3 9.06 11.25 -15.30
CA GLY A 3 9.90 12.16 -14.51
C GLY A 3 11.35 11.70 -14.45
N ILE A 4 11.61 10.65 -13.68
CA ILE A 4 12.89 9.93 -13.63
C ILE A 4 12.70 8.55 -14.24
N SER A 5 13.44 8.22 -15.30
CA SER A 5 13.30 6.93 -15.97
C SER A 5 14.67 6.28 -16.21
N LEU A 6 15.07 5.42 -15.27
CA LEU A 6 16.31 4.65 -15.29
C LEU A 6 16.00 3.17 -14.98
N PRO A 7 15.22 2.47 -15.83
CA PRO A 7 14.58 1.18 -15.50
C PRO A 7 15.56 0.05 -15.18
N SER A 8 16.82 0.17 -15.59
CA SER A 8 17.89 -0.81 -15.35
C SER A 8 18.86 -0.39 -14.24
N GLN A 9 18.69 0.80 -13.65
CA GLN A 9 19.61 1.36 -12.67
C GLN A 9 19.00 1.37 -11.27
N ASP A 10 19.89 1.27 -10.30
CA ASP A 10 19.58 1.53 -8.90
C ASP A 10 19.70 3.04 -8.68
N VAL A 11 18.70 3.65 -8.05
CA VAL A 11 18.63 5.08 -7.78
C VAL A 11 18.51 5.31 -6.29
N THR A 12 19.35 6.19 -5.78
CA THR A 12 19.30 6.67 -4.40
C THR A 12 19.01 8.16 -4.41
N ILE A 13 17.98 8.57 -3.68
CA ILE A 13 17.62 9.98 -3.45
C ILE A 13 17.85 10.23 -1.97
N THR A 14 18.80 11.10 -1.64
CA THR A 14 19.22 11.35 -0.25
C THR A 14 19.27 12.84 0.07
N GLY A 15 19.10 13.14 1.35
CA GLY A 15 19.30 14.47 1.93
C GLY A 15 18.01 15.28 2.01
N ASN A 16 18.01 16.23 2.94
CA ASN A 16 16.85 17.02 3.41
C ASN A 16 16.15 17.93 2.38
N GLY A 17 16.43 17.74 1.10
CA GLY A 17 15.83 18.47 -0.01
C GLY A 17 14.44 17.97 -0.37
N LYS A 18 13.80 18.73 -1.28
CA LYS A 18 12.51 18.37 -1.87
C LYS A 18 12.67 18.14 -3.36
N LEU A 19 12.16 17.03 -3.85
CA LEU A 19 12.03 16.72 -5.28
C LEU A 19 10.55 16.77 -5.67
N SER A 20 10.20 17.64 -6.62
CA SER A 20 8.86 17.69 -7.20
C SER A 20 8.91 17.19 -8.64
N ILE A 21 8.05 16.23 -8.97
CA ILE A 21 7.90 15.66 -10.30
C ILE A 21 6.46 15.91 -10.74
N GLU A 22 6.30 16.60 -11.86
CA GLU A 22 5.01 16.78 -12.52
C GLU A 22 5.03 15.99 -13.84
N THR A 23 4.06 15.10 -14.03
CA THR A 23 3.89 14.39 -15.31
C THR A 23 2.72 14.98 -16.07
N THR A 24 2.87 15.12 -17.38
CA THR A 24 1.85 15.67 -18.27
C THR A 24 1.46 14.64 -19.32
N MET A 25 0.15 14.51 -19.57
CA MET A 25 -0.45 13.68 -20.62
C MET A 25 -1.37 14.56 -21.47
N SER A 26 -1.47 14.28 -22.78
CA SER A 26 -2.60 14.77 -23.57
C SER A 26 -3.69 13.70 -23.65
N GLN A 27 -4.95 14.10 -23.86
CA GLN A 27 -6.06 13.14 -24.06
C GLN A 27 -5.82 12.19 -25.25
N GLN A 28 -5.06 12.65 -26.25
CA GLN A 28 -4.69 11.84 -27.41
C GLN A 28 -3.68 10.75 -27.03
N ASP A 29 -2.76 11.03 -26.11
CA ASP A 29 -1.78 10.06 -25.61
C ASP A 29 -2.41 8.99 -24.70
N ALA A 30 -3.45 9.36 -23.94
CA ALA A 30 -4.18 8.44 -23.07
C ALA A 30 -4.76 7.25 -23.86
N ASN A 31 -5.26 7.52 -25.06
CA ASN A 31 -5.84 6.52 -25.95
C ASN A 31 -4.80 5.59 -26.59
N ASN A 32 -3.51 5.95 -26.53
CA ASN A 32 -2.40 5.18 -27.12
C ASN A 32 -1.64 4.33 -26.09
N PHE A 33 -2.20 4.14 -24.88
CA PHE A 33 -1.60 3.32 -23.80
C PHE A 33 -0.18 3.73 -23.40
N HIS A 34 0.16 5.02 -23.51
CA HIS A 34 1.45 5.48 -23.01
C HIS A 34 1.47 5.41 -21.47
N THR A 35 2.46 4.70 -20.93
CA THR A 35 2.73 4.66 -19.49
C THR A 35 3.35 5.98 -19.06
N GLN A 36 2.74 6.67 -18.09
CA GLN A 36 3.42 7.74 -17.36
C GLN A 36 3.94 7.20 -16.06
N THR A 37 5.21 7.47 -15.78
CA THR A 37 5.78 7.12 -14.49
C THR A 37 6.54 8.30 -13.90
N GLY A 38 6.20 8.66 -12.66
CA GLY A 38 6.96 9.66 -11.92
C GLY A 38 8.41 9.21 -11.74
N ILE A 39 8.62 8.05 -11.12
CA ILE A 39 9.93 7.41 -10.95
C ILE A 39 9.87 5.96 -11.45
N ARG A 40 10.64 5.63 -12.48
CA ARG A 40 10.77 4.27 -13.03
C ARG A 40 12.21 3.79 -12.92
N VAL A 41 12.47 2.83 -12.04
CA VAL A 41 13.84 2.36 -11.74
C VAL A 41 13.92 0.85 -11.54
N LYS A 42 15.14 0.31 -11.41
CA LYS A 42 15.34 -1.07 -10.98
C LYS A 42 15.18 -1.17 -9.46
N ALA A 43 15.98 -0.40 -8.74
CA ALA A 43 15.87 -0.27 -7.30
C ALA A 43 15.78 1.19 -6.91
N LEU A 44 14.94 1.50 -5.93
CA LEU A 44 14.80 2.83 -5.35
C LEU A 44 15.17 2.79 -3.87
N SER A 45 16.01 3.73 -3.45
CA SER A 45 16.22 4.07 -2.04
C SER A 45 15.98 5.56 -1.86
N ILE A 46 15.13 5.92 -0.90
CA ILE A 46 14.84 7.29 -0.52
C ILE A 46 15.20 7.43 0.96
N GLU A 47 16.12 8.34 1.29
CA GLU A 47 16.57 8.55 2.66
C GLU A 47 16.63 10.05 3.01
N ASP A 48 15.97 10.44 4.11
CA ASP A 48 15.99 11.81 4.62
C ASP A 48 15.50 12.85 3.58
N ALA A 49 14.59 12.46 2.68
CA ALA A 49 14.17 13.27 1.53
C ALA A 49 12.65 13.36 1.39
N GLN A 50 12.18 14.45 0.77
CA GLN A 50 10.77 14.66 0.48
C GLN A 50 10.52 14.58 -1.03
N ILE A 51 9.61 13.71 -1.46
CA ILE A 51 9.24 13.53 -2.87
C ILE A 51 7.75 13.83 -3.05
N THR A 52 7.44 14.69 -4.00
CA THR A 52 6.08 14.91 -4.49
C THR A 52 6.00 14.50 -5.95
N ILE A 53 5.00 13.68 -6.29
CA ILE A 53 4.71 13.28 -7.66
C ILE A 53 3.27 13.67 -7.96
N LEU A 54 3.10 14.58 -8.92
CA LEU A 54 1.82 15.06 -9.39
C LEU A 54 1.58 14.56 -10.81
N GLY A 55 0.61 13.67 -10.97
CA GLY A 55 0.17 13.19 -12.28
C GLY A 55 -0.76 14.17 -12.98
N SER A 56 -1.01 13.90 -14.26
CA SER A 56 -1.84 14.77 -15.11
C SER A 56 -3.33 14.78 -14.76
N GLY A 57 -3.80 13.79 -13.99
CA GLY A 57 -5.22 13.61 -13.64
C GLY A 57 -6.10 13.14 -14.80
N ILE A 58 -5.53 12.95 -15.99
CA ILE A 58 -6.19 12.34 -17.13
C ILE A 58 -6.09 10.82 -16.97
N GLN A 59 -7.23 10.13 -17.01
CA GLN A 59 -7.24 8.67 -16.94
C GLN A 59 -6.67 8.07 -18.24
N GLY A 60 -5.36 7.84 -18.27
CA GLY A 60 -4.73 6.84 -19.14
C GLY A 60 -4.98 5.43 -18.61
N ASN A 61 -4.47 4.39 -19.28
CA ASN A 61 -4.64 2.99 -18.85
C ASN A 61 -3.48 2.46 -17.97
N SER A 62 -2.38 3.21 -17.76
CA SER A 62 -1.18 2.66 -17.07
C SER A 62 -0.23 3.71 -16.43
N ASP A 63 -0.77 4.69 -15.70
CA ASP A 63 0.04 5.72 -15.03
C ASP A 63 0.43 5.31 -13.59
N CYS A 64 1.69 5.53 -13.22
CA CYS A 64 2.22 5.10 -11.93
C CYS A 64 3.09 6.19 -11.28
N GLY A 65 2.92 6.45 -9.99
CA GLY A 65 3.81 7.36 -9.27
C GLY A 65 5.23 6.80 -9.21
N ILE A 66 5.39 5.61 -8.64
CA ILE A 66 6.68 4.91 -8.54
C ILE A 66 6.56 3.48 -9.06
N TYR A 67 7.35 3.16 -10.08
CA TYR A 67 7.56 1.79 -10.54
C TYR A 67 8.98 1.32 -10.25
N PHE A 68 9.11 0.15 -9.63
CA PHE A 68 10.40 -0.49 -9.37
C PHE A 68 10.37 -1.98 -9.71
N SER A 69 11.48 -2.50 -10.25
CA SER A 69 11.55 -3.92 -10.65
C SER A 69 12.22 -4.86 -9.65
N ARG A 70 13.06 -4.33 -8.74
CA ARG A 70 13.81 -5.12 -7.76
C ARG A 70 13.56 -4.68 -6.32
N SER A 71 13.68 -3.41 -5.98
CA SER A 71 13.44 -3.02 -4.59
C SER A 71 12.99 -1.57 -4.45
N CYS A 72 12.23 -1.30 -3.40
CA CYS A 72 11.91 0.05 -2.96
C CYS A 72 12.06 0.12 -1.45
N GLN A 73 12.93 1.00 -0.99
CA GLN A 73 13.20 1.24 0.42
C GLN A 73 13.07 2.73 0.68
N MET A 74 12.31 3.09 1.72
CA MET A 74 12.15 4.47 2.16
C MET A 74 12.43 4.52 3.66
N LYS A 75 13.30 5.45 4.05
CA LYS A 75 13.71 5.67 5.44
C LYS A 75 13.77 7.16 5.74
N ASP A 76 13.20 7.58 6.87
CA ASP A 76 13.23 8.99 7.28
C ASP A 76 12.71 9.94 6.17
N ALA A 77 11.73 9.49 5.38
CA ALA A 77 11.32 10.13 4.14
C ALA A 77 9.88 10.65 4.18
N ALA A 78 9.52 11.50 3.21
CA ALA A 78 8.13 11.85 2.94
C ALA A 78 7.81 11.65 1.45
N LEU A 79 6.68 11.03 1.17
CA LEU A 79 6.19 10.78 -0.19
C LEU A 79 4.75 11.24 -0.34
N SER A 80 4.50 12.09 -1.34
CA SER A 80 3.16 12.51 -1.76
C SER A 80 2.94 12.12 -3.22
N ILE A 81 1.89 11.36 -3.52
CA ILE A 81 1.52 10.99 -4.89
C ILE A 81 0.06 11.36 -5.14
N GLN A 82 -0.19 12.09 -6.23
CA GLN A 82 -1.54 12.50 -6.58
C GLN A 82 -1.81 12.31 -8.06
N HIS A 83 -3.07 12.07 -8.41
CA HIS A 83 -3.56 12.09 -9.80
C HIS A 83 -2.87 11.06 -10.71
N MET A 84 -2.61 9.86 -10.17
CA MET A 84 -2.03 8.71 -10.88
C MET A 84 -3.02 7.54 -10.90
N ILE A 85 -2.82 6.50 -11.71
CA ILE A 85 -3.60 5.27 -11.55
C ILE A 85 -3.04 4.50 -10.37
N ASP A 86 -1.77 4.12 -10.42
CA ASP A 86 -1.06 3.45 -9.35
C ASP A 86 -0.23 4.46 -8.54
N GLY A 87 -0.27 4.37 -7.22
CA GLY A 87 0.66 5.09 -6.34
C GLY A 87 2.06 4.52 -6.46
N ILE A 88 2.25 3.31 -5.95
CA ILE A 88 3.50 2.55 -6.01
C ILE A 88 3.21 1.16 -6.58
N ASN A 89 3.95 0.77 -7.61
CA ASN A 89 3.82 -0.53 -8.26
C ASN A 89 5.17 -1.25 -8.29
N GLY A 90 5.23 -2.39 -7.59
CA GLY A 90 6.36 -3.30 -7.65
C GLY A 90 6.18 -4.33 -8.75
N SER A 91 7.18 -4.51 -9.62
CA SER A 91 7.10 -5.56 -10.65
C SER A 91 6.95 -6.95 -10.06
N GLU A 92 6.52 -7.91 -10.87
CA GLU A 92 6.37 -9.31 -10.46
C GLU A 92 7.67 -9.96 -9.93
N TYR A 93 8.83 -9.34 -10.12
CA TYR A 93 10.14 -9.85 -9.67
C TYR A 93 10.79 -9.00 -8.57
N TYR A 94 10.06 -8.08 -7.94
CA TYR A 94 10.65 -7.30 -6.85
C TYR A 94 11.10 -8.23 -5.71
N GLN A 95 12.01 -7.77 -4.87
CA GLN A 95 12.70 -8.57 -3.86
C GLN A 95 12.65 -7.93 -2.48
N ILE A 96 12.50 -6.61 -2.38
CA ILE A 96 12.44 -5.91 -1.10
C ILE A 96 11.48 -4.73 -1.22
N PHE A 97 10.56 -4.64 -0.27
CA PHE A 97 9.77 -3.42 -0.02
C PHE A 97 9.79 -3.11 1.47
N THR A 98 10.31 -1.94 1.84
CA THR A 98 10.43 -1.52 3.24
C THR A 98 10.19 -0.03 3.37
N ILE A 99 9.28 0.33 4.26
CA ILE A 99 8.95 1.70 4.63
C ILE A 99 9.22 1.81 6.13
N ASP A 100 10.20 2.64 6.50
CA ASP A 100 10.60 2.88 7.89
C ASP A 100 10.64 4.37 8.18
N HIS A 101 10.10 4.83 9.31
CA HIS A 101 10.10 6.26 9.69
C HIS A 101 9.67 7.20 8.55
N THR A 102 8.66 6.81 7.78
CA THR A 102 8.29 7.49 6.54
C THR A 102 6.83 7.94 6.56
N HIS A 103 6.58 9.16 6.07
CA HIS A 103 5.24 9.67 5.84
C HIS A 103 4.81 9.44 4.39
N ILE A 104 3.67 8.79 4.15
CA ILE A 104 3.13 8.58 2.80
C ILE A 104 1.70 9.14 2.70
N SER A 105 1.47 9.98 1.70
CA SER A 105 0.15 10.48 1.35
C SER A 105 -0.17 10.20 -0.11
N MET A 106 -1.32 9.57 -0.37
CA MET A 106 -1.79 9.29 -1.72
C MET A 106 -3.26 9.66 -1.88
N GLN A 107 -3.56 10.44 -2.91
CA GLN A 107 -4.91 10.95 -3.18
C GLN A 107 -5.20 10.97 -4.68
N ASN A 108 -6.48 10.86 -5.05
CA ASN A 108 -6.90 10.84 -6.46
C ASN A 108 -6.14 9.77 -7.25
N ILE A 109 -6.04 8.58 -6.67
CA ILE A 109 -5.42 7.39 -7.28
C ILE A 109 -6.45 6.28 -7.45
N GLU A 110 -6.25 5.38 -8.40
CA GLU A 110 -7.09 4.17 -8.53
C GLU A 110 -6.58 3.06 -7.60
N PHE A 111 -5.28 2.84 -7.56
CA PHE A 111 -4.61 1.83 -6.74
C PHE A 111 -3.50 2.47 -5.92
N GLY A 112 -3.38 2.10 -4.64
CA GLY A 112 -2.34 2.66 -3.77
C GLY A 112 -0.98 2.00 -3.95
N ILE A 113 -0.63 1.11 -3.02
CA ILE A 113 0.61 0.31 -3.09
C ILE A 113 0.25 -1.09 -3.57
N ILE A 114 0.72 -1.45 -4.75
CA ILE A 114 0.44 -2.73 -5.40
C ILE A 114 1.73 -3.53 -5.54
N LEU A 115 1.78 -4.64 -4.83
CA LEU A 115 2.94 -5.52 -4.73
C LEU A 115 2.52 -6.94 -5.06
N ASN A 116 2.66 -7.30 -6.33
CA ASN A 116 2.20 -8.58 -6.90
C ASN A 116 3.36 -9.43 -7.44
N PRO A 117 4.27 -9.91 -6.59
CA PRO A 117 5.35 -10.72 -7.08
C PRO A 117 4.94 -12.14 -7.39
N THR A 118 5.61 -12.77 -8.37
CA THR A 118 5.40 -14.17 -8.75
C THR A 118 6.25 -15.15 -7.94
N ARG A 119 7.14 -14.66 -7.08
CA ARG A 119 8.04 -15.48 -6.25
C ARG A 119 7.83 -15.19 -4.77
N GLN A 120 8.05 -16.21 -3.93
CA GLN A 120 8.16 -16.01 -2.48
C GLN A 120 9.32 -15.05 -2.22
N ILE A 121 8.98 -13.87 -1.71
CA ILE A 121 9.90 -12.79 -1.35
C ILE A 121 9.75 -12.54 0.14
N PRO A 122 10.78 -12.04 0.82
CA PRO A 122 10.64 -11.53 2.17
C PRO A 122 9.40 -10.64 2.32
N VAL A 123 8.70 -10.85 3.43
CA VAL A 123 7.48 -10.15 3.83
C VAL A 123 7.68 -8.63 3.72
N THR A 124 6.69 -7.95 3.14
CA THR A 124 6.65 -6.48 3.03
C THR A 124 6.69 -5.85 4.42
N LYS A 125 7.45 -4.77 4.63
CA LYS A 125 7.60 -4.16 5.96
C LYS A 125 7.15 -2.70 5.97
N PHE A 126 6.28 -2.38 6.92
CA PHE A 126 5.92 -1.03 7.30
C PHE A 126 6.24 -0.86 8.79
N HIS A 127 7.08 0.11 9.13
CA HIS A 127 7.58 0.29 10.50
C HIS A 127 7.70 1.77 10.85
N ASN A 128 7.29 2.17 12.05
CA ASN A 128 7.41 3.56 12.56
C ASN A 128 6.91 4.62 11.58
N SER A 129 5.92 4.29 10.76
CA SER A 129 5.52 5.09 9.61
C SER A 129 4.08 5.53 9.73
N ASP A 130 3.70 6.51 8.92
CA ASP A 130 2.31 6.91 8.82
C ASP A 130 1.89 7.07 7.36
N MET A 131 0.72 6.52 7.04
CA MET A 131 0.21 6.45 5.67
C MET A 131 -1.24 6.90 5.60
N SER A 132 -1.56 7.75 4.62
CA SER A 132 -2.92 8.16 4.29
C SER A 132 -3.18 7.94 2.81
N ILE A 133 -4.00 6.94 2.48
CA ILE A 133 -4.26 6.51 1.10
C ILE A 133 -5.77 6.57 0.84
N THR A 134 -6.18 7.36 -0.14
CA THR A 134 -7.55 7.31 -0.69
C THR A 134 -7.49 6.87 -2.13
N SER A 135 -8.09 5.71 -2.41
CA SER A 135 -8.03 5.04 -3.71
C SER A 135 -9.42 4.68 -4.25
N GLY A 136 -9.55 4.70 -5.59
CA GLY A 136 -10.76 4.23 -6.27
C GLY A 136 -10.98 2.73 -6.05
N ASN A 137 -9.92 1.94 -6.12
CA ASN A 137 -9.87 0.51 -5.87
C ASN A 137 -8.97 0.21 -4.66
N THR A 138 -8.26 -0.91 -4.65
CA THR A 138 -7.51 -1.39 -3.48
C THR A 138 -6.38 -0.45 -3.05
N SER A 139 -6.35 -0.08 -1.77
CA SER A 139 -5.33 0.86 -1.25
C SER A 139 -3.99 0.17 -1.01
N LEU A 140 -3.98 -1.01 -0.39
CA LEU A 140 -2.78 -1.83 -0.20
C LEU A 140 -3.05 -3.24 -0.73
N ASN A 141 -2.34 -3.66 -1.78
CA ASN A 141 -2.34 -5.03 -2.28
C ASN A 141 -0.97 -5.65 -2.02
N LEU A 142 -0.94 -6.61 -1.09
CA LEU A 142 0.26 -7.15 -0.44
C LEU A 142 0.30 -8.68 -0.65
N THR A 143 0.54 -9.13 -1.88
CA THR A 143 0.45 -10.55 -2.26
C THR A 143 1.26 -11.47 -1.34
N ASN A 144 2.48 -11.11 -0.94
CA ASN A 144 3.30 -11.97 -0.07
C ASN A 144 3.10 -11.78 1.43
N GLY A 145 2.09 -11.02 1.85
CA GLY A 145 1.94 -10.65 3.24
C GLY A 145 2.71 -9.39 3.62
N ALA A 146 2.51 -8.95 4.85
CA ALA A 146 3.17 -7.80 5.41
C ALA A 146 3.27 -7.86 6.93
N ASN A 147 4.33 -7.25 7.46
CA ASN A 147 4.46 -6.88 8.85
C ASN A 147 4.24 -5.37 8.95
N ILE A 148 3.23 -4.97 9.71
CA ILE A 148 2.87 -3.59 9.99
C ILE A 148 3.09 -3.38 11.49
N SER A 149 4.12 -2.60 11.83
CA SER A 149 4.61 -2.48 13.21
C SER A 149 4.76 -1.03 13.61
N ASN A 150 4.21 -0.61 14.75
CA ASN A 150 4.23 0.78 15.20
C ASN A 150 3.89 1.77 14.07
N THR A 151 2.87 1.46 13.28
CA THR A 151 2.55 2.19 12.05
C THR A 151 1.10 2.65 12.08
N LYS A 152 0.87 3.88 11.65
CA LYS A 152 -0.48 4.44 11.48
C LYS A 152 -0.90 4.35 10.01
N ILE A 153 -2.06 3.78 9.73
CA ILE A 153 -2.59 3.68 8.36
C ILE A 153 -4.02 4.17 8.33
N VAL A 154 -4.28 5.18 7.51
CA VAL A 154 -5.63 5.54 7.06
C VAL A 154 -5.76 5.10 5.60
N ALA A 155 -6.57 4.09 5.33
CA ALA A 155 -6.78 3.59 3.96
C ALA A 155 -8.25 3.53 3.63
N ILE A 156 -8.65 4.27 2.58
CA ILE A 156 -10.03 4.37 2.12
C ILE A 156 -10.08 3.94 0.65
N SER A 157 -10.67 2.79 0.41
CA SER A 157 -10.92 2.24 -0.92
C SER A 157 -12.41 2.36 -1.27
N GLN A 158 -12.71 2.92 -2.45
CA GLN A 158 -14.09 3.14 -2.88
C GLN A 158 -14.74 1.89 -3.49
N GLN A 159 -13.96 1.03 -4.16
CA GLN A 159 -14.46 -0.13 -4.92
C GLN A 159 -13.77 -1.46 -4.57
N GLY A 160 -12.60 -1.40 -3.93
CA GLY A 160 -11.79 -2.57 -3.55
C GLY A 160 -11.75 -2.81 -2.03
N ASN A 161 -10.78 -3.61 -1.60
CA ASN A 161 -10.42 -3.74 -0.18
C ASN A 161 -9.58 -2.53 0.27
N ALA A 162 -9.61 -2.15 1.55
CA ALA A 162 -8.60 -1.20 2.03
C ALA A 162 -7.21 -1.88 2.06
N ILE A 163 -7.14 -3.05 2.68
CA ILE A 163 -5.96 -3.93 2.66
C ILE A 163 -6.37 -5.30 2.11
N TYR A 164 -5.70 -5.74 1.05
CA TYR A 164 -5.75 -7.10 0.54
C TYR A 164 -4.37 -7.73 0.65
N SER A 165 -4.31 -8.97 1.10
CA SER A 165 -3.08 -9.74 1.15
C SER A 165 -3.34 -11.21 0.82
N GLU A 166 -2.45 -11.83 0.04
CA GLU A 166 -2.48 -13.27 -0.21
C GLU A 166 -1.62 -14.07 0.77
N GLY A 167 -0.65 -13.41 1.42
CA GLY A 167 0.19 -13.98 2.46
C GLY A 167 -0.26 -13.57 3.85
N ASN A 168 0.54 -13.93 4.84
CA ASN A 168 0.22 -13.64 6.24
C ASN A 168 0.33 -12.15 6.52
N LEU A 169 -0.57 -11.66 7.36
CA LEU A 169 -0.55 -10.28 7.84
C LEU A 169 -0.30 -10.28 9.35
N ASN A 170 0.75 -9.57 9.77
CA ASN A 170 1.03 -9.30 11.17
C ASN A 170 0.92 -7.80 11.42
N ILE A 171 0.08 -7.41 12.37
CA ILE A 171 -0.16 -6.03 12.77
C ILE A 171 0.16 -5.93 14.26
N ASP A 172 1.24 -5.23 14.62
CA ASP A 172 1.76 -5.25 15.98
C ASP A 172 2.28 -3.89 16.49
N ASN A 173 2.74 -3.89 17.74
CA ASN A 173 3.49 -2.80 18.38
C ASN A 173 2.77 -1.44 18.33
N HIS A 174 1.52 -1.38 18.81
CA HIS A 174 0.73 -0.14 18.86
C HIS A 174 0.41 0.46 17.48
N SER A 175 0.30 -0.38 16.45
CA SER A 175 -0.18 0.07 15.14
C SER A 175 -1.62 0.55 15.21
N GLU A 176 -1.95 1.61 14.46
CA GLU A 176 -3.27 2.23 14.42
C GLU A 176 -3.80 2.24 12.99
N LEU A 177 -4.79 1.39 12.69
CA LEU A 177 -5.36 1.25 11.36
C LEU A 177 -6.80 1.78 11.34
N ASN A 178 -7.08 2.77 10.50
CA ASN A 178 -8.43 3.26 10.20
C ASN A 178 -8.74 2.97 8.72
N LEU A 179 -9.61 1.99 8.49
CA LEU A 179 -9.73 1.32 7.21
C LEU A 179 -11.18 1.33 6.73
N LYS A 180 -11.37 1.63 5.45
CA LYS A 180 -12.65 1.49 4.78
C LYS A 180 -12.47 0.82 3.43
N GLY A 181 -13.17 -0.29 3.21
CA GLY A 181 -13.25 -0.94 1.91
C GLY A 181 -14.70 -1.11 1.46
N LYS A 182 -14.91 -1.26 0.15
CA LYS A 182 -16.19 -1.69 -0.39
C LYS A 182 -16.45 -3.14 -0.04
N TRP A 183 -15.46 -3.99 -0.36
CA TRP A 183 -15.36 -5.38 0.07
C TRP A 183 -14.90 -5.41 1.53
N CYS A 184 -13.74 -5.93 1.87
CA CYS A 184 -13.25 -5.92 3.26
C CYS A 184 -12.45 -4.65 3.58
N ALA A 185 -12.47 -4.24 4.85
CA ALA A 185 -11.43 -3.34 5.35
C ALA A 185 -10.07 -4.06 5.35
N ILE A 186 -10.04 -5.33 5.79
CA ILE A 186 -8.88 -6.22 5.65
C ILE A 186 -9.36 -7.57 5.09
N GLN A 187 -8.75 -8.00 3.97
CA GLN A 187 -8.85 -9.35 3.45
C GLN A 187 -7.48 -10.00 3.46
N CYS A 188 -7.28 -11.01 4.32
CA CYS A 188 -6.04 -11.79 4.42
C CYS A 188 -6.28 -13.22 3.93
N ARG A 189 -5.68 -13.62 2.80
CA ARG A 189 -5.75 -15.00 2.30
C ARG A 189 -4.57 -15.89 2.73
N GLY A 190 -3.67 -15.36 3.56
CA GLY A 190 -2.63 -16.15 4.20
C GLY A 190 -3.18 -17.16 5.21
N ASP A 191 -2.27 -17.95 5.75
CA ASP A 191 -2.55 -18.93 6.80
C ASP A 191 -2.85 -18.24 8.15
N GLU A 192 -2.36 -17.01 8.34
CA GLU A 192 -2.52 -16.23 9.58
C GLU A 192 -2.78 -14.74 9.34
N LEU A 193 -3.72 -14.19 10.09
CA LEU A 193 -3.86 -12.76 10.38
C LEU A 193 -3.69 -12.57 11.90
N ASN A 194 -2.57 -11.98 12.29
CA ASN A 194 -2.24 -11.72 13.70
C ASN A 194 -2.33 -10.22 13.99
N ILE A 195 -3.08 -9.88 15.04
CA ILE A 195 -3.24 -8.51 15.54
C ILE A 195 -2.83 -8.50 17.01
N ASP A 196 -1.75 -7.81 17.32
CA ASP A 196 -1.14 -7.81 18.63
C ASP A 196 -0.94 -6.38 19.15
N ASN A 197 -1.48 -6.07 20.34
CA ASN A 197 -1.28 -4.80 21.03
C ASN A 197 -1.51 -3.59 20.09
N SER A 198 -2.55 -3.65 19.26
CA SER A 198 -2.80 -2.70 18.16
C SER A 198 -4.27 -2.32 18.04
N GLN A 199 -4.55 -1.20 17.40
CA GLN A 199 -5.88 -0.68 17.19
C GLN A 199 -6.31 -0.79 15.73
N ILE A 200 -7.51 -1.34 15.49
CA ILE A 200 -8.14 -1.36 14.17
C ILE A 200 -9.57 -0.81 14.26
N ILE A 201 -9.83 0.24 13.47
CA ILE A 201 -11.16 0.73 13.15
C ILE A 201 -11.42 0.35 11.69
N GLY A 202 -12.36 -0.56 11.44
CA GLY A 202 -12.58 -1.13 10.10
C GLY A 202 -14.03 -1.05 9.65
N HIS A 203 -14.27 -0.59 8.42
CA HIS A 203 -15.60 -0.55 7.83
C HIS A 203 -15.64 -1.23 6.44
N SER A 204 -16.64 -2.07 6.24
CA SER A 204 -16.99 -2.69 4.97
C SER A 204 -18.42 -2.35 4.60
N THR A 205 -18.67 -2.06 3.31
CA THR A 205 -20.02 -1.75 2.81
C THR A 205 -20.74 -2.94 2.16
N GLU A 206 -20.03 -3.97 1.73
CA GLU A 206 -20.62 -5.11 0.98
C GLU A 206 -20.13 -6.50 1.44
N ASP A 207 -19.20 -6.59 2.40
CA ASP A 207 -18.62 -7.88 2.86
C ASP A 207 -18.42 -7.90 4.40
N ALA A 208 -17.63 -8.83 4.92
CA ALA A 208 -17.08 -8.76 6.26
C ALA A 208 -16.13 -7.56 6.40
N ALA A 209 -16.05 -6.93 7.58
CA ALA A 209 -15.06 -5.87 7.78
C ALA A 209 -13.63 -6.42 7.80
N ILE A 210 -13.40 -7.50 8.54
CA ILE A 210 -12.14 -8.24 8.51
C ILE A 210 -12.45 -9.68 8.13
N PHE A 211 -11.84 -10.16 7.06
CA PHE A 211 -11.91 -11.54 6.61
C PHE A 211 -10.52 -12.15 6.54
N THR A 212 -10.38 -13.39 7.02
CA THR A 212 -9.24 -14.23 6.69
C THR A 212 -9.61 -15.66 6.32
N SER A 213 -8.90 -16.25 5.35
CA SER A 213 -9.03 -17.70 5.07
C SER A 213 -8.27 -18.57 6.07
N GLY A 214 -7.31 -18.00 6.79
CA GLY A 214 -6.51 -18.65 7.80
C GLY A 214 -7.02 -18.38 9.21
N HIS A 215 -6.12 -18.52 10.19
CA HIS A 215 -6.39 -18.22 11.60
C HIS A 215 -6.43 -16.70 11.83
N LEU A 216 -7.40 -16.24 12.63
CA LEU A 216 -7.43 -14.88 13.15
C LEU A 216 -7.05 -14.89 14.62
N THR A 217 -5.91 -14.30 14.95
CA THR A 217 -5.49 -14.09 16.34
C THR A 217 -5.54 -12.61 16.67
N ILE A 218 -6.31 -12.25 17.69
CA ILE A 218 -6.33 -10.91 18.28
C ILE A 218 -5.85 -11.06 19.72
N GLN A 219 -4.77 -10.39 20.11
CA GLN A 219 -4.18 -10.62 21.42
C GLN A 219 -3.65 -9.35 22.10
N ASN A 220 -3.41 -9.50 23.40
CA ASN A 220 -2.93 -8.44 24.29
C ASN A 220 -3.92 -7.26 24.31
N ASN A 221 -3.44 -6.03 24.50
CA ASN A 221 -4.30 -4.83 24.61
C ASN A 221 -4.84 -4.34 23.25
N SER A 222 -5.14 -5.26 22.32
CA SER A 222 -5.67 -4.91 21.01
C SER A 222 -7.10 -4.37 21.11
N TYR A 223 -7.39 -3.31 20.36
CA TYR A 223 -8.72 -2.70 20.28
C TYR A 223 -9.27 -2.79 18.86
N ILE A 224 -10.38 -3.52 18.68
CA ILE A 224 -10.99 -3.74 17.37
C ILE A 224 -12.41 -3.20 17.37
N GLN A 225 -12.65 -2.16 16.57
CA GLN A 225 -13.98 -1.60 16.31
C GLN A 225 -14.30 -1.76 14.84
N VAL A 226 -15.17 -2.71 14.50
CA VAL A 226 -15.44 -3.05 13.09
C VAL A 226 -16.93 -3.09 12.78
N GLN A 227 -17.27 -2.73 11.54
CA GLN A 227 -18.62 -2.83 10.99
C GLN A 227 -18.52 -3.36 9.56
N GLY A 228 -18.98 -4.59 9.32
CA GLY A 228 -19.16 -5.12 7.98
C GLY A 228 -20.63 -5.32 7.63
N TYR A 229 -20.91 -5.38 6.34
CA TYR A 229 -22.23 -5.66 5.81
C TYR A 229 -22.68 -7.08 6.13
N LEU A 230 -21.79 -8.07 5.94
CA LEU A 230 -22.07 -9.46 6.28
C LEU A 230 -21.80 -9.74 7.75
N CYS A 231 -20.61 -9.37 8.25
CA CYS A 231 -20.23 -9.52 9.65
C CYS A 231 -19.02 -8.63 10.01
N GLY A 232 -18.72 -8.49 11.30
CA GLY A 232 -17.53 -7.75 11.74
C GLY A 232 -16.23 -8.50 11.45
N LEU A 233 -16.12 -9.74 11.95
CA LEU A 233 -14.94 -10.58 11.85
C LEU A 233 -15.33 -11.94 11.27
N GLN A 234 -14.57 -12.41 10.29
CA GLN A 234 -14.71 -13.75 9.72
C GLN A 234 -13.33 -14.41 9.59
N SER A 235 -13.23 -15.63 10.08
CA SER A 235 -12.12 -16.55 9.83
C SER A 235 -12.69 -17.87 9.32
N ASN A 236 -12.03 -18.49 8.34
CA ASN A 236 -12.37 -19.84 7.90
C ASN A 236 -11.68 -20.94 8.74
N GLN A 237 -10.87 -20.55 9.72
CA GLN A 237 -10.23 -21.43 10.71
C GLN A 237 -10.57 -20.92 12.12
N ASP A 238 -9.64 -21.01 13.07
CA ASP A 238 -9.85 -20.50 14.41
C ASP A 238 -9.85 -18.97 14.44
N LEU A 239 -10.81 -18.41 15.18
CA LEU A 239 -10.77 -17.05 15.69
C LEU A 239 -10.45 -17.11 17.18
N GLN A 240 -9.28 -16.59 17.57
CA GLN A 240 -8.82 -16.56 18.95
C GLN A 240 -8.66 -15.11 19.42
N MET A 241 -9.24 -14.81 20.58
CA MET A 241 -9.06 -13.53 21.29
C MET A 241 -8.43 -13.81 22.65
N LYS A 242 -7.23 -13.27 22.91
CA LYS A 242 -6.41 -13.59 24.10
C LYS A 242 -5.94 -12.36 24.87
#